data_AF-A0A6P0JPX1-F1
#
_entry.id   AF-A0A6P0JPX1-F1
#
_cell.length_a   1.000
_cell.length_b   1.000
_cell.length_c   1.000
_cell.angle_alpha   90.00
_cell.angle_beta   90.00
_cell.angle_gamma   90.00
#
_symmetry.space_group_name_H-M   'P 1'
#
loop_
_entity.id
_entity.type
_entity.pdbx_description
1 polymer ?
#
loop_
_entity_poly.entity_id
_entity_poly.type
_entity_poly.pdbx_seq_one_letter_code
_entity_poly.pdbx_strand_id
1 'polypeptide(L)'
;MIAQNPTFPLDGKQVYVLRNDQWSEARLMGWQWSSQDGEKYTVLYLEDNAREEGVSIERIRSLEEMQNAGIETNVYDLNSQAGIEQMLATHNKWREQVGVPPLQWSPRLANYAQEWADKLLRENSFEHRQNSNYGENLAAASGQQLSPERVVNMWGSEVEYYDYATNSCSPGKVCGHYTQVVWEDTQEVGCGMARNENREVWVCNYNPPGNYVGEKPY
;
A
#
# COMPACT_ATOMS: atom_id res chain seq x y z
N MET A 1 -38.07 18.98 -14.23
CA MET A 1 -37.48 17.88 -13.45
C MET A 1 -35.97 18.03 -13.57
N ILE A 2 -35.31 18.45 -12.50
CA ILE A 2 -33.84 18.56 -12.47
C ILE A 2 -33.36 17.11 -12.36
N ALA A 3 -32.75 16.58 -13.43
CA ALA A 3 -32.11 15.28 -13.35
C ALA A 3 -31.03 15.39 -12.26
N GLN A 4 -31.15 14.58 -11.22
CA GLN A 4 -30.07 14.42 -10.25
C GLN A 4 -28.87 13.91 -11.04
N ASN A 5 -27.79 14.69 -11.07
CA ASN A 5 -26.53 14.23 -11.64
C ASN A 5 -26.14 12.93 -10.92
N PRO A 6 -25.86 11.82 -11.63
CA PRO A 6 -25.36 10.63 -10.99
C PRO A 6 -24.03 11.01 -10.31
N THR A 7 -23.97 10.83 -8.99
CA THR A 7 -22.72 10.92 -8.24
C THR A 7 -21.78 9.85 -8.76
N PHE A 8 -20.62 10.25 -9.31
CA PHE A 8 -19.51 9.33 -9.53
C PHE A 8 -18.25 9.75 -8.74
N PRO A 9 -17.51 8.80 -8.13
CA PRO A 9 -16.74 9.01 -6.91
C PRO A 9 -15.23 8.81 -7.11
N LEU A 10 -14.65 9.26 -8.22
CA LEU A 10 -13.24 8.99 -8.55
C LEU A 10 -12.34 10.23 -8.69
N ASP A 11 -12.81 11.41 -8.30
CA ASP A 11 -11.97 12.62 -8.36
C ASP A 11 -10.73 12.45 -7.45
N GLY A 12 -9.54 12.55 -8.05
CA GLY A 12 -8.26 12.33 -7.36
C GLY A 12 -7.86 10.85 -7.14
N LYS A 13 -8.62 9.86 -7.63
CA LYS A 13 -8.26 8.43 -7.49
C LYS A 13 -7.29 7.94 -8.57
N GLN A 14 -6.45 6.95 -8.23
CA GLN A 14 -5.80 6.09 -9.24
C GLN A 14 -6.85 5.51 -10.17
N VAL A 15 -6.47 5.41 -11.44
CA VAL A 15 -7.07 4.53 -12.43
C VAL A 15 -5.97 3.98 -13.31
N TYR A 16 -6.32 2.96 -14.09
CA TYR A 16 -5.56 2.50 -15.22
C TYR A 16 -6.24 2.98 -16.48
N VAL A 17 -5.46 3.54 -17.40
CA VAL A 17 -5.97 4.05 -18.67
C VAL A 17 -5.32 3.27 -19.81
N LEU A 18 -6.16 2.70 -20.68
CA LEU A 18 -5.70 2.03 -21.88
C LEU A 18 -5.15 3.08 -22.87
N ARG A 19 -3.85 3.04 -23.14
CA ARG A 19 -3.10 3.93 -24.03
C ARG A 19 -2.16 3.05 -24.87
N ASN A 20 -2.22 3.18 -26.20
CA ASN A 20 -1.39 2.39 -27.13
C ASN A 20 -1.45 0.87 -26.87
N ASP A 21 -2.66 0.33 -26.66
CA ASP A 21 -2.91 -1.09 -26.34
C ASP A 21 -2.23 -1.59 -25.04
N GLN A 22 -1.79 -0.68 -24.17
CA GLN A 22 -1.23 -0.98 -22.85
C GLN A 22 -1.99 -0.21 -21.77
N TRP A 23 -2.08 -0.80 -20.58
CA TRP A 23 -2.68 -0.14 -19.44
C TRP A 23 -1.60 0.65 -18.68
N SER A 24 -1.75 1.96 -18.63
CA SER A 24 -0.86 2.86 -17.89
C SER A 24 -1.54 3.35 -16.62
N GLU A 25 -0.78 3.48 -15.53
CA GLU A 25 -1.25 4.12 -14.31
C GLU A 25 -1.48 5.61 -14.53
N ALA A 26 -2.64 6.11 -14.05
CA ALA A 26 -3.00 7.51 -14.13
C ALA A 26 -3.86 7.95 -12.94
N ARG A 27 -3.99 9.25 -12.73
CA ARG A 27 -4.96 9.86 -11.80
C ARG A 27 -6.05 10.57 -12.56
N LEU A 28 -7.29 10.46 -12.09
CA LEU A 28 -8.38 11.28 -12.59
C LEU A 28 -8.26 12.70 -12.03
N MET A 29 -8.26 13.66 -12.94
CA MET A 29 -8.13 15.10 -12.64
C MET A 29 -9.47 15.84 -12.72
N GLY A 30 -10.49 15.20 -13.30
CA GLY A 30 -11.83 15.75 -13.47
C GLY A 30 -12.56 15.15 -14.67
N TRP A 31 -13.81 15.54 -14.87
CA TRP A 31 -14.63 15.05 -15.97
C TRP A 31 -15.62 16.11 -16.48
N GLN A 32 -16.12 15.88 -17.68
CA GLN A 32 -17.16 16.66 -18.34
C GLN A 32 -18.17 15.72 -18.98
N TRP A 33 -19.41 16.18 -19.12
CA TRP A 33 -20.47 15.43 -19.81
C TRP A 33 -21.00 16.20 -21.01
N SER A 34 -21.23 15.49 -22.11
CA SER A 34 -22.00 15.98 -23.25
C SER A 34 -23.06 14.96 -23.66
N SER A 35 -24.19 15.44 -24.17
CA SER A 35 -25.26 14.56 -24.68
C SER A 35 -24.88 13.83 -25.98
N GLN A 36 -23.79 14.24 -26.65
CA GLN A 36 -23.32 13.64 -27.90
C GLN A 36 -22.27 12.56 -27.66
N ASP A 37 -21.33 12.80 -26.73
CA ASP A 37 -20.12 11.99 -26.57
C ASP A 37 -20.06 11.26 -25.23
N GLY A 38 -21.06 11.47 -24.38
CA GLY A 38 -21.11 10.92 -23.02
C GLY A 38 -20.12 11.60 -22.08
N GLU A 39 -19.65 10.84 -21.10
CA GLU A 39 -18.66 11.30 -20.12
C GLU A 39 -17.25 11.29 -20.71
N LYS A 40 -16.51 12.36 -20.42
CA LYS A 40 -15.14 12.57 -20.85
C LYS A 40 -14.28 12.97 -19.67
N TYR A 41 -13.18 12.25 -19.49
CA TYR A 41 -12.32 12.39 -18.33
C TYR A 41 -11.01 13.09 -18.70
N THR A 42 -10.49 13.85 -17.76
CA THR A 42 -9.11 14.32 -17.77
C THR A 42 -8.28 13.41 -16.88
N VAL A 43 -7.18 12.88 -17.41
CA VAL A 43 -6.25 12.00 -16.68
C VAL A 43 -4.85 12.58 -16.66
N LEU A 44 -4.09 12.26 -15.62
CA LEU A 44 -2.66 12.53 -15.49
C LEU A 44 -1.93 11.19 -15.38
N TYR A 45 -1.15 10.82 -16.40
CA TYR A 45 -0.33 9.61 -16.41
C TYR A 45 0.81 9.72 -15.41
N LEU A 46 1.00 8.69 -14.58
CA LEU A 46 1.99 8.73 -13.52
C LEU A 46 3.41 8.49 -14.00
N GLU A 47 3.58 7.76 -15.11
CA GLU A 47 4.89 7.42 -15.67
C GLU A 47 5.64 8.64 -16.21
N ASP A 48 4.93 9.57 -16.84
CA ASP A 48 5.51 10.68 -17.61
C ASP A 48 4.89 12.06 -17.26
N ASN A 49 3.94 12.11 -16.32
CA ASN A 49 3.12 13.28 -16.01
C ASN A 49 2.37 13.85 -17.23
N ALA A 50 2.16 13.07 -18.29
CA ALA A 50 1.38 13.51 -19.43
C ALA A 50 -0.09 13.67 -19.03
N ARG A 51 -0.72 14.72 -19.55
CA ARG A 51 -2.15 14.95 -19.36
C ARG A 51 -2.90 14.57 -20.63
N GLU A 52 -3.97 13.82 -20.50
CA GLU A 52 -4.90 13.52 -21.59
C GLU A 52 -6.31 13.95 -21.21
N GLU A 53 -6.94 14.72 -22.10
CA GLU A 53 -8.32 15.16 -21.98
C GLU A 53 -9.21 14.35 -22.94
N GLY A 54 -10.50 14.21 -22.63
CA GLY A 54 -11.42 13.51 -23.52
C GLY A 54 -11.38 11.99 -23.39
N VAL A 55 -10.77 11.44 -22.34
CA VAL A 55 -10.68 9.98 -22.15
C VAL A 55 -12.07 9.41 -21.90
N SER A 56 -12.44 8.39 -22.67
CA SER A 56 -13.73 7.71 -22.53
C SER A 56 -13.69 6.69 -21.40
N ILE A 57 -14.81 6.48 -20.72
CA ILE A 57 -14.91 5.55 -19.58
C ILE A 57 -14.52 4.11 -19.94
N GLU A 58 -14.70 3.68 -21.20
CA GLU A 58 -14.34 2.31 -21.59
C GLU A 58 -12.83 2.04 -21.52
N ARG A 59 -12.00 3.10 -21.57
CA ARG A 59 -10.54 3.04 -21.44
C ARG A 59 -10.06 3.11 -20.00
N ILE A 60 -10.94 3.26 -19.02
CA ILE A 60 -10.56 3.49 -17.62
C ILE A 60 -10.94 2.26 -16.80
N ARG A 61 -10.03 1.80 -15.94
CA ARG A 61 -10.29 0.71 -14.98
C ARG A 61 -9.79 1.08 -13.59
N SER A 62 -10.46 0.62 -12.55
CA SER A 62 -9.93 0.61 -11.19
C SER A 62 -8.87 -0.48 -11.02
N LEU A 63 -8.08 -0.43 -9.94
CA LEU A 63 -7.17 -1.51 -9.57
C LEU A 63 -7.90 -2.85 -9.43
N GLU A 64 -9.07 -2.84 -8.78
CA GLU A 64 -9.89 -4.04 -8.59
C GLU A 64 -10.34 -4.63 -9.94
N GLU A 65 -10.75 -3.79 -10.88
CA GLU A 65 -11.15 -4.25 -12.21
C GLU A 65 -9.97 -4.83 -13.00
N MET A 66 -8.78 -4.22 -12.88
CA MET A 66 -7.56 -4.74 -13.48
C MET A 66 -7.18 -6.11 -12.92
N GLN A 67 -7.23 -6.26 -11.60
CA GLN A 67 -6.98 -7.51 -10.90
C GLN A 67 -8.01 -8.59 -11.28
N ASN A 68 -9.30 -8.24 -11.32
CA ASN A 68 -10.37 -9.14 -11.73
C ASN A 68 -10.25 -9.58 -13.21
N ALA A 69 -9.70 -8.71 -14.06
CA ALA A 69 -9.40 -9.02 -15.46
C ALA A 69 -8.09 -9.80 -15.65
N GLY A 70 -7.33 -10.04 -14.57
CA GLY A 70 -6.03 -10.72 -14.63
C GLY A 70 -4.96 -9.90 -15.37
N ILE A 71 -5.13 -8.58 -15.45
CA ILE A 71 -4.17 -7.70 -16.13
C ILE A 71 -3.03 -7.40 -15.16
N GLU A 72 -1.81 -7.67 -15.61
CA GLU A 72 -0.61 -7.40 -14.83
C GLU A 72 -0.44 -5.89 -14.64
N THR A 73 -0.38 -5.50 -13.37
CA THR A 73 -0.14 -4.14 -12.92
C THR A 73 1.20 -4.16 -12.16
N ASN A 74 1.97 -3.07 -12.14
CA ASN A 74 3.25 -3.05 -11.41
C ASN A 74 3.03 -2.94 -9.89
N VAL A 75 2.25 -3.86 -9.33
CA VAL A 75 1.87 -3.94 -7.92
C VAL A 75 3.04 -4.34 -7.03
N TYR A 76 4.13 -4.85 -7.61
CA TYR A 76 5.30 -5.29 -6.85
C TYR A 76 6.23 -4.15 -6.43
N ASP A 77 6.08 -2.95 -6.99
CA ASP A 77 6.96 -1.81 -6.75
C ASP A 77 6.26 -0.74 -5.90
N LEU A 78 6.89 -0.30 -4.81
CA LEU A 78 6.38 0.81 -3.98
C LEU A 78 6.63 2.20 -4.58
N ASN A 79 7.32 2.29 -5.72
CA ASN A 79 7.35 3.49 -6.54
C ASN A 79 6.09 3.65 -7.39
N SER A 80 5.29 2.59 -7.56
CA SER A 80 3.99 2.66 -8.21
C SER A 80 2.91 3.01 -7.20
N GLN A 81 1.91 3.77 -7.62
CA GLN A 81 0.80 4.11 -6.75
C GLN A 81 -0.08 2.87 -6.49
N ALA A 82 -0.09 1.91 -7.42
CA ALA A 82 -0.72 0.60 -7.24
C ALA A 82 -0.11 -0.20 -6.07
N GLY A 83 1.22 -0.25 -5.99
CA GLY A 83 1.92 -0.92 -4.91
C GLY A 83 1.69 -0.24 -3.57
N ILE A 84 1.71 1.09 -3.54
CA ILE A 84 1.38 1.88 -2.35
C ILE A 84 -0.06 1.61 -1.88
N GLU A 85 -1.03 1.63 -2.79
CA GLU A 85 -2.43 1.37 -2.46
C GLU A 85 -2.65 -0.04 -1.95
N GLN A 86 -2.03 -1.05 -2.57
CA GLN A 86 -2.10 -2.42 -2.08
C GLN A 86 -1.45 -2.57 -0.70
N MET A 87 -0.29 -1.93 -0.48
CA MET A 87 0.37 -1.91 0.82
C MET A 87 -0.55 -1.34 1.90
N LEU A 88 -1.09 -0.14 1.67
CA LEU A 88 -1.94 0.55 2.64
C LEU A 88 -3.28 -0.16 2.84
N ALA A 89 -3.94 -0.58 1.76
CA ALA A 89 -5.23 -1.26 1.82
C ALA A 89 -5.12 -2.57 2.60
N THR A 90 -4.03 -3.32 2.41
CA THR A 90 -3.84 -4.59 3.15
C THR A 90 -3.61 -4.33 4.64
N HIS A 91 -2.87 -3.29 5.03
CA HIS A 91 -2.76 -2.89 6.44
C HIS A 91 -4.15 -2.56 7.01
N ASN A 92 -4.92 -1.75 6.29
CA ASN A 92 -6.23 -1.30 6.75
C ASN A 92 -7.26 -2.43 6.82
N LYS A 93 -7.14 -3.46 5.98
CA LYS A 93 -7.93 -4.69 6.08
C LYS A 93 -7.64 -5.50 7.34
N TRP A 94 -6.40 -5.54 7.81
CA TRP A 94 -6.07 -6.18 9.10
C TRP A 94 -6.56 -5.36 10.29
N ARG A 95 -6.48 -4.03 10.19
CA ARG A 95 -6.96 -3.10 11.22
C ARG A 95 -8.48 -3.12 11.39
N GLU A 96 -9.21 -3.18 10.27
CA GLU A 96 -10.67 -3.29 10.27
C GLU A 96 -11.16 -4.53 11.04
N GLN A 97 -10.45 -5.65 10.93
CA GLN A 97 -10.83 -6.90 11.62
C GLN A 97 -10.85 -6.79 13.15
N VAL A 98 -10.09 -5.86 13.71
CA VAL A 98 -10.03 -5.59 15.16
C VAL A 98 -10.67 -4.26 15.55
N GLY A 99 -11.26 -3.55 14.59
CA GLY A 99 -12.01 -2.31 14.85
C GLY A 99 -11.15 -1.06 15.13
N VAL A 100 -9.86 -1.06 14.79
CA VAL A 100 -9.00 0.13 14.97
C VAL A 100 -9.01 1.06 13.75
N PRO A 101 -8.77 2.38 13.92
CA PRO A 101 -8.83 3.34 12.81
C PRO A 101 -7.86 3.01 11.67
N PRO A 102 -8.20 3.27 10.40
CA PRO A 102 -7.30 3.02 9.27
C PRO A 102 -6.07 3.94 9.32
N LEU A 103 -4.94 3.43 8.85
CA LEU A 103 -3.72 4.19 8.63
C LEU A 103 -3.84 5.08 7.39
N GLN A 104 -3.04 6.14 7.39
CA GLN A 104 -2.77 6.98 6.23
C GLN A 104 -1.35 6.72 5.72
N TRP A 105 -1.16 6.81 4.40
CA TRP A 105 0.17 6.72 3.82
C TRP A 105 0.96 8.00 4.06
N SER A 106 2.20 7.88 4.52
CA SER A 106 3.10 9.01 4.76
C SER A 106 4.32 8.94 3.83
N PRO A 107 4.40 9.83 2.81
CA PRO A 107 5.57 9.89 1.92
C PRO A 107 6.89 10.12 2.68
N ARG A 108 6.85 10.84 3.80
CA ARG A 108 8.02 11.05 4.68
C ARG A 108 8.52 9.72 5.25
N LEU A 109 7.61 8.89 5.78
CA LEU A 109 7.96 7.57 6.31
C LEU A 109 8.39 6.61 5.20
N ALA A 110 7.75 6.69 4.03
CA ALA A 110 8.13 5.87 2.87
C ALA A 110 9.57 6.14 2.43
N ASN A 111 9.96 7.40 2.31
CA ASN A 111 11.35 7.78 2.01
C ASN A 111 12.32 7.29 3.10
N TYR A 112 11.96 7.46 4.37
CA TYR A 112 12.76 6.99 5.50
C TYR A 112 12.96 5.47 5.49
N ALA A 113 11.91 4.72 5.17
CA ALA A 113 11.91 3.27 5.03
C ALA A 113 12.74 2.82 3.82
N GLN A 114 12.59 3.49 2.67
CA GLN A 114 13.33 3.19 1.44
C GLN A 114 14.83 3.32 1.65
N GLU A 115 15.28 4.39 2.29
CA GLU A 115 16.70 4.57 2.63
C GLU A 115 17.25 3.40 3.46
N TRP A 116 16.43 2.82 4.35
CA TRP A 116 16.84 1.66 5.14
C TRP A 116 16.83 0.38 4.31
N ALA A 117 15.79 0.15 3.50
CA ALA A 117 15.71 -1.00 2.60
C ALA A 117 16.94 -1.07 1.68
N ASP A 118 17.31 0.06 1.08
CA ASP A 118 18.48 0.18 0.21
C ASP A 118 19.78 -0.14 0.95
N LYS A 119 19.93 0.33 2.19
CA LYS A 119 21.08 0.03 3.04
C LYS A 119 21.13 -1.47 3.39
N LEU A 120 20.03 -2.05 3.86
CA LEU A 120 19.95 -3.47 4.23
C LEU A 120 20.25 -4.39 3.05
N LEU A 121 19.78 -4.02 1.85
CA LEU A 121 20.10 -4.76 0.64
C LEU A 121 21.59 -4.65 0.30
N ARG A 122 22.14 -3.42 0.27
CA ARG A 122 23.55 -3.15 -0.08
C ARG A 122 24.53 -3.82 0.88
N GLU A 123 24.22 -3.83 2.18
CA GLU A 123 25.08 -4.38 3.23
C GLU A 123 24.83 -5.86 3.48
N ASN A 124 23.87 -6.46 2.76
CA ASN A 124 23.42 -7.83 2.96
C ASN A 124 23.03 -8.14 4.42
N SER A 125 22.43 -7.17 5.11
CA SER A 125 22.01 -7.26 6.51
C SER A 125 20.49 -7.28 6.63
N PHE A 126 19.97 -7.76 7.76
CA PHE A 126 18.54 -7.76 8.07
C PHE A 126 18.34 -7.43 9.55
N GLU A 127 18.27 -6.14 9.84
CA GLU A 127 18.20 -5.62 11.20
C GLU A 127 17.39 -4.32 11.25
N HIS A 128 16.80 -4.08 12.42
CA HIS A 128 16.04 -2.86 12.65
C HIS A 128 16.93 -1.62 12.69
N ARG A 129 16.38 -0.49 12.21
CA ARG A 129 17.07 0.79 12.25
C ARG A 129 17.28 1.25 13.69
N GLN A 130 18.55 1.42 14.07
CA GLN A 130 18.93 1.92 15.38
C GLN A 130 18.61 3.42 15.53
N ASN A 131 18.23 3.85 16.74
CA ASN A 131 17.90 5.24 17.07
C ASN A 131 16.76 5.85 16.22
N SER A 132 15.77 5.03 15.85
CA SER A 132 14.54 5.47 15.18
C SER A 132 13.49 5.92 16.21
N ASN A 133 12.71 6.95 15.87
CA ASN A 133 11.54 7.38 16.65
C ASN A 133 10.22 6.74 16.13
N TYR A 134 10.32 5.87 15.13
CA TYR A 134 9.18 5.22 14.47
C TYR A 134 9.16 3.73 14.79
N GLY A 135 7.95 3.16 14.75
CA GLY A 135 7.80 1.71 14.73
C GLY A 135 8.38 1.16 13.43
N GLU A 136 8.70 -0.12 13.39
CA GLU A 136 9.28 -0.73 12.19
C GLU A 136 8.92 -2.21 12.07
N ASN A 137 8.48 -2.60 10.87
CA ASN A 137 8.42 -3.99 10.45
C ASN A 137 9.36 -4.21 9.27
N LEU A 138 10.00 -5.38 9.26
CA LEU A 138 10.88 -5.82 8.18
C LEU A 138 10.34 -7.12 7.56
N ALA A 139 10.54 -7.28 6.26
CA ALA A 139 10.38 -8.57 5.60
C ALA A 139 11.50 -8.77 4.57
N ALA A 140 11.85 -10.02 4.30
CA ALA A 140 12.81 -10.35 3.27
C ALA A 140 12.44 -11.64 2.55
N ALA A 141 12.87 -11.74 1.31
CA ALA A 141 12.76 -12.93 0.49
C ALA A 141 14.04 -13.20 -0.28
N SER A 142 14.27 -14.46 -0.62
CA SER A 142 15.35 -14.92 -1.50
C SER A 142 14.76 -15.77 -2.60
N GLY A 143 15.12 -15.49 -3.85
CA GLY A 143 14.67 -16.27 -5.02
C GLY A 143 13.18 -16.19 -5.34
N GLN A 144 12.42 -15.28 -4.73
CA GLN A 144 11.02 -15.01 -5.03
C GLN A 144 10.72 -13.52 -4.89
N GLN A 145 9.77 -13.04 -5.68
CA GLN A 145 9.25 -11.68 -5.59
C GLN A 145 8.03 -11.66 -4.67
N LEU A 146 7.96 -10.71 -3.74
CA LEU A 146 6.79 -10.53 -2.87
C LEU A 146 5.96 -9.35 -3.36
N SER A 147 4.64 -9.49 -3.35
CA SER A 147 3.73 -8.35 -3.49
C SER A 147 3.59 -7.61 -2.15
N PRO A 148 3.24 -6.32 -2.15
CA PRO A 148 2.84 -5.58 -0.96
C PRO A 148 1.81 -6.31 -0.10
N GLU A 149 0.75 -6.85 -0.72
CA GLU A 149 -0.25 -7.63 0.00
C GLU A 149 0.37 -8.86 0.68
N ARG A 150 1.26 -9.58 0.00
CA ARG A 150 1.90 -10.76 0.57
C ARG A 150 2.75 -10.39 1.78
N VAL A 151 3.49 -9.28 1.71
CA VAL A 151 4.33 -8.79 2.81
C VAL A 151 3.49 -8.48 4.04
N VAL A 152 2.42 -7.69 3.88
CA VAL A 152 1.56 -7.34 5.01
C VAL A 152 0.83 -8.57 5.57
N ASN A 153 0.38 -9.47 4.70
CA ASN A 153 -0.26 -10.72 5.15
C ASN A 153 0.71 -11.64 5.90
N MET A 154 2.01 -11.63 5.59
CA MET A 154 3.00 -12.35 6.40
C MET A 154 3.03 -11.81 7.83
N TRP A 155 3.08 -10.49 8.02
CA TRP A 155 3.02 -9.86 9.34
C TRP A 155 1.67 -10.08 10.03
N GLY A 156 0.57 -9.85 9.32
CA GLY A 156 -0.78 -9.99 9.86
C GLY A 156 -1.11 -11.42 10.29
N SER A 157 -0.60 -12.43 9.57
CA SER A 157 -0.82 -13.84 9.90
C SER A 157 -0.21 -14.27 11.24
N GLU A 158 0.69 -13.48 11.81
CA GLU A 158 1.20 -13.75 13.15
C GLU A 158 0.14 -13.64 14.26
N VAL A 159 -1.06 -13.14 13.95
CA VAL A 159 -2.22 -13.22 14.84
C VAL A 159 -2.49 -14.64 15.34
N GLU A 160 -2.18 -15.67 14.53
CA GLU A 160 -2.27 -17.08 14.93
C GLU A 160 -1.45 -17.39 16.18
N TYR A 161 -0.37 -16.64 16.40
CA TYR A 161 0.55 -16.84 17.52
C TYR A 161 0.34 -15.85 18.66
N TYR A 162 -0.53 -14.86 18.51
CA TYR A 162 -0.76 -13.83 19.52
C TYR A 162 -1.93 -14.20 20.44
N ASP A 163 -1.68 -14.18 21.75
CA ASP A 163 -2.73 -14.28 22.77
C ASP A 163 -3.04 -12.89 23.32
N TYR A 164 -4.21 -12.37 22.97
CA TYR A 164 -4.68 -11.06 23.43
C TYR A 164 -4.98 -11.03 24.94
N ALA A 165 -5.40 -12.13 25.55
CA ALA A 165 -5.74 -12.16 26.97
C ALA A 165 -4.48 -11.95 27.83
N THR A 166 -3.38 -12.60 27.46
CA THR A 166 -2.09 -12.49 28.16
C THR A 166 -1.15 -11.43 27.58
N ASN A 167 -1.51 -10.83 26.44
CA ASN A 167 -0.68 -9.89 25.67
C ASN A 167 0.71 -10.47 25.36
N SER A 168 0.76 -11.69 24.83
CA SER A 168 2.02 -12.39 24.59
C SER A 168 1.99 -13.23 23.33
N CYS A 169 3.15 -13.41 22.70
CA CYS A 169 3.32 -14.40 21.65
C CYS A 169 3.43 -15.81 22.24
N SER A 170 2.96 -16.80 21.48
CA SER A 170 3.18 -18.21 21.76
C SER A 170 4.67 -18.52 21.91
N PRO A 171 5.07 -19.47 22.79
CA PRO A 171 6.48 -19.78 23.02
C PRO A 171 7.26 -20.09 21.72
N GLY A 172 8.36 -19.37 21.50
CA GLY A 172 9.21 -19.53 20.32
C GLY A 172 8.62 -18.99 19.01
N LYS A 173 7.51 -18.25 19.07
CA LYS A 173 6.87 -17.60 17.92
C LYS A 173 7.04 -16.09 17.98
N VAL A 174 6.86 -15.44 16.83
CA VAL A 174 6.87 -13.99 16.67
C VAL A 174 5.44 -13.53 16.42
N CYS A 175 5.05 -12.44 17.07
CA CYS A 175 3.79 -11.76 16.85
C CYS A 175 3.91 -10.22 16.86
N GLY A 176 5.14 -9.72 17.01
CA GLY A 176 5.43 -8.29 17.09
C GLY A 176 5.11 -7.54 15.79
N HIS A 177 5.17 -8.23 14.65
CA HIS A 177 4.81 -7.59 13.39
C HIS A 177 3.30 -7.40 13.29
N TYR A 178 2.52 -8.42 13.68
CA TYR A 178 1.06 -8.31 13.77
C TYR A 178 0.65 -7.18 14.70
N THR A 179 1.17 -7.14 15.93
CA THR A 179 0.78 -6.12 16.91
C THR A 179 1.11 -4.70 16.44
N GLN A 180 2.20 -4.50 15.69
CA GLN A 180 2.49 -3.20 15.08
C GLN A 180 1.50 -2.83 13.97
N VAL A 181 1.12 -3.78 13.09
CA VAL A 181 0.16 -3.54 12.00
C VAL A 181 -1.18 -3.04 12.56
N VAL A 182 -1.63 -3.62 13.66
CA VAL A 182 -2.92 -3.33 14.28
C VAL A 182 -2.86 -2.40 15.49
N TRP A 183 -1.73 -1.72 15.71
CA TRP A 183 -1.57 -0.82 16.85
C TRP A 183 -2.51 0.39 16.74
N GLU A 184 -3.43 0.54 17.68
CA GLU A 184 -4.55 1.50 17.64
C GLU A 184 -4.05 2.93 17.43
N ASP A 185 -3.08 3.36 18.24
CA ASP A 185 -2.56 4.73 18.25
C ASP A 185 -1.70 5.08 17.04
N THR A 186 -1.23 4.10 16.26
CA THR A 186 -0.50 4.37 15.02
C THR A 186 -1.45 4.96 13.99
N GLN A 187 -1.06 6.08 13.38
CA GLN A 187 -1.89 6.85 12.45
C GLN A 187 -1.35 6.82 11.01
N GLU A 188 -0.04 6.80 10.87
CA GLU A 188 0.66 6.87 9.59
C GLU A 188 1.55 5.64 9.39
N VAL A 189 1.61 5.16 8.16
CA VAL A 189 2.60 4.18 7.70
C VAL A 189 3.25 4.66 6.41
N GLY A 190 4.54 4.38 6.26
CA GLY A 190 5.19 4.48 4.96
C GLY A 190 6.22 3.37 4.82
N CYS A 191 6.29 2.78 3.64
CA CYS A 191 7.14 1.64 3.36
C CYS A 191 8.07 1.90 2.19
N GLY A 192 9.18 1.18 2.18
CA GLY A 192 10.12 1.11 1.07
C GLY A 192 10.58 -0.33 0.84
N MET A 193 11.02 -0.61 -0.38
CA MET A 193 11.54 -1.92 -0.76
C MET A 193 12.76 -1.81 -1.66
N ALA A 194 13.71 -2.72 -1.47
CA ALA A 194 14.90 -2.82 -2.29
C ALA A 194 15.09 -4.27 -2.73
N ARG A 195 15.42 -4.46 -4.02
CA ARG A 195 15.59 -5.79 -4.62
C ARG A 195 16.84 -5.86 -5.51
N ASN A 196 17.51 -7.00 -5.50
CA ASN A 196 18.48 -7.43 -6.51
C ASN A 196 18.13 -8.85 -7.00
N GLU A 197 18.97 -9.45 -7.85
CA GLU A 197 18.73 -10.77 -8.46
C GLU A 197 18.48 -11.89 -7.44
N ASN A 198 19.03 -11.77 -6.22
CA ASN A 198 19.05 -12.86 -5.23
C ASN A 198 18.18 -12.57 -4.01
N ARG A 199 17.86 -11.30 -3.75
CA ARG A 199 17.30 -10.86 -2.47
C ARG A 199 16.39 -9.65 -2.63
N GLU A 200 15.38 -9.63 -1.79
CA GLU A 200 14.44 -8.54 -1.63
C GLU A 200 14.25 -8.23 -0.15
N VAL A 201 14.15 -6.94 0.18
CA VAL A 201 13.97 -6.43 1.54
C VAL A 201 12.87 -5.37 1.54
N TRP A 202 11.96 -5.47 2.49
CA TRP A 202 10.88 -4.53 2.75
C TRP A 202 11.03 -3.93 4.13
N VAL A 203 10.78 -2.64 4.23
CA VAL A 203 10.76 -1.88 5.48
C VAL A 203 9.47 -1.07 5.51
N CYS A 204 8.72 -1.14 6.60
CA CYS A 204 7.59 -0.24 6.86
C CYS A 204 7.83 0.46 8.19
N ASN A 205 7.72 1.79 8.20
CA ASN A 205 7.79 2.58 9.42
C ASN A 205 6.43 3.15 9.81
N TYR A 206 6.19 3.22 11.11
CA TYR A 206 4.90 3.53 11.72
C TYR A 206 4.99 4.72 12.66
N ASN A 207 4.03 5.64 12.60
CA ASN A 207 3.99 6.84 13.43
C ASN A 207 2.58 7.14 13.96
N PRO A 208 2.41 7.38 15.27
CA PRO A 208 3.33 7.05 16.38
C PRO A 208 3.77 5.56 16.36
N PRO A 209 4.94 5.24 16.97
CA PRO A 209 5.40 3.85 17.09
C PRO A 209 4.42 3.02 17.92
N GLY A 210 4.32 1.72 17.62
CA GLY A 210 3.58 0.77 18.43
C GLY A 210 4.48 -0.11 19.30
N ASN A 211 3.94 -1.24 19.74
CA ASN A 211 4.64 -2.27 20.51
C ASN A 211 5.27 -1.78 21.82
N TYR A 212 4.59 -0.86 22.51
CA TYR A 212 5.00 -0.42 23.84
C TYR A 212 4.90 -1.59 24.85
N VAL A 213 5.97 -1.79 25.62
CA VAL A 213 6.08 -2.92 26.54
C VAL A 213 4.99 -2.82 27.62
N GLY A 214 4.16 -3.86 27.70
CA GLY A 214 3.07 -3.96 28.67
C GLY A 214 1.74 -3.36 28.20
N GLU A 215 1.71 -2.73 27.03
CA GLU A 215 0.50 -2.19 26.41
C GLU A 215 -0.05 -3.15 25.35
N LYS A 216 -1.37 -3.19 25.22
CA LYS A 216 -2.05 -3.99 24.20
C LYS A 216 -2.18 -3.17 22.91
N PRO A 217 -2.21 -3.83 21.75
CA PRO A 217 -2.32 -3.15 20.46
C PRO A 217 -3.69 -2.51 20.21
N TYR A 218 -4.74 -2.93 20.92
CA TYR A 218 -6.12 -2.44 20.87
C TYR A 218 -6.88 -2.94 22.11
#